data_AF-A0A4Y9AFB0-F1
#
_entry.id   AF-A0A4Y9AFB0-F1
#
_cell.length_a   1.000
_cell.length_b   1.000
_cell.length_c   1.000
_cell.angle_alpha   90.00
_cell.angle_beta   90.00
_cell.angle_gamma   90.00
#
_symmetry.space_group_name_H-M   'P 1'
#
loop_
_entity.id
_entity.type
_entity.pdbx_description
1 polymer ?
#
loop_
_entity_poly.entity_id
_entity_poly.type
_entity_poly.pdbx_seq_one_letter_code
_entity_poly.pdbx_strand_id
1 'polypeptide(L)'
;MNTNNKVAKWLYTLGQIIIVVGIVAGLIIASSSLYFSWSAFFIYAVSGLISGIMFIGFGEIIRLLENTGNTIVKLDSKVEKIEREIHK
;
A
#
# COMPACT_ATOMS: atom_id res chain seq x y z
N MET A 1 3.29 8.58 -1.71
CA MET A 1 2.02 8.64 -0.96
C MET A 1 2.07 9.72 0.12
N ASN A 2 1.13 10.68 0.12
CA ASN A 2 1.07 11.76 1.12
C ASN A 2 -0.05 11.44 2.14
N THR A 3 0.33 10.93 3.31
CA THR A 3 -0.54 10.64 4.45
C THR A 3 0.26 10.74 5.74
N ASN A 4 -0.39 11.17 6.83
CA ASN A 4 0.17 11.11 8.18
C ASN A 4 0.19 9.68 8.73
N ASN A 5 -0.52 8.75 8.09
CA ASN A 5 -0.51 7.35 8.46
C ASN A 5 0.87 6.73 8.21
N LYS A 6 1.62 6.51 9.29
CA LYS A 6 2.92 5.84 9.20
C LYS A 6 2.77 4.42 8.64
N VAL A 7 1.73 3.68 9.04
CA VAL A 7 1.51 2.29 8.61
C VAL A 7 1.22 2.22 7.11
N ALA A 8 0.29 3.05 6.63
CA ALA A 8 -0.05 3.08 5.21
C ALA A 8 1.17 3.47 4.36
N LYS A 9 1.95 4.48 4.80
CA LYS A 9 3.15 4.91 4.10
C LYS A 9 4.20 3.80 4.02
N TRP A 10 4.40 3.07 5.10
CA TRP A 10 5.31 1.91 5.12
C TRP A 10 4.86 0.79 4.19
N LEU A 11 3.58 0.42 4.21
CA LEU A 11 3.03 -0.61 3.31
C LEU A 11 3.20 -0.24 1.83
N TYR A 12 2.95 1.02 1.49
CA TYR A 12 3.15 1.53 0.13
C TYR A 12 4.62 1.43 -0.30
N THR A 13 5.55 1.88 0.55
CA THR A 13 6.99 1.80 0.25
C THR A 13 7.49 0.36 0.18
N LEU A 14 7.04 -0.52 1.10
CA LEU A 14 7.38 -1.94 1.06
C LEU A 14 6.88 -2.61 -0.22
N GLY A 15 5.67 -2.29 -0.67
CA GLY A 15 5.15 -2.82 -1.93
C GLY A 15 6.03 -2.44 -3.12
N GLN A 16 6.50 -1.18 -3.21
CA GLN A 16 7.45 -0.77 -4.25
C GLN A 16 8.77 -1.54 -4.19
N ILE A 17 9.32 -1.74 -2.99
CA ILE A 17 10.55 -2.52 -2.79
C ILE A 17 10.35 -3.96 -3.23
N ILE A 18 9.23 -4.60 -2.88
CA ILE A 18 8.93 -5.99 -3.26
C ILE A 18 8.90 -6.17 -4.77
N ILE A 19 8.33 -5.22 -5.52
CA ILE A 19 8.33 -5.26 -6.99
C ILE A 19 9.77 -5.24 -7.52
N VAL A 20 10.58 -4.30 -7.04
CA VAL A 20 11.99 -4.16 -7.48
C VAL A 20 12.77 -5.42 -7.13
N VAL A 21 12.64 -5.93 -5.90
CA VAL A 21 13.32 -7.14 -5.44
C VAL A 21 12.89 -8.35 -6.25
N GLY A 22 11.60 -8.51 -6.58
CA GLY A 22 11.12 -9.61 -7.42
C GLY A 22 11.72 -9.60 -8.83
N ILE A 23 11.83 -8.42 -9.45
CA ILE A 23 12.47 -8.28 -10.77
C ILE A 23 13.97 -8.60 -10.68
N VAL A 24 14.68 -8.05 -9.70
CA VAL A 24 16.12 -8.27 -9.53
C VAL A 24 16.42 -9.73 -9.20
N ALA A 25 15.68 -10.34 -8.28
CA ALA A 25 15.80 -11.76 -7.96
C ALA A 25 15.52 -12.64 -9.18
N GLY A 26 14.49 -12.29 -9.97
CA GLY A 26 14.20 -12.97 -11.24
C GLY A 26 15.35 -12.91 -12.22
N LEU A 27 16.03 -11.77 -12.36
CA LEU A 27 17.20 -11.64 -13.24
C LEU A 27 18.39 -12.49 -12.76
N ILE A 28 18.67 -12.48 -11.45
CA ILE A 28 19.77 -13.26 -10.87
C ILE A 28 19.52 -14.76 -11.07
N ILE A 29 18.31 -15.24 -10.78
CA ILE A 29 17.97 -16.66 -10.88
C ILE A 29 17.89 -17.09 -12.35
N ALA A 30 17.33 -16.27 -13.23
CA ALA A 30 17.23 -16.61 -14.66
C ALA A 30 18.59 -16.66 -15.36
N SER A 31 19.61 -15.93 -14.85
CA SER A 31 20.97 -15.90 -15.39
C SER A 31 21.93 -16.93 -14.78
N SER A 32 21.51 -17.69 -13.75
CA SER A 32 22.37 -18.70 -13.11
C SER A 32 22.51 -20.00 -13.92
N SER A 33 21.81 -20.12 -15.05
CA SER A 33 21.81 -21.29 -15.94
C SER A 33 22.63 -21.02 -17.21
N LEU A 34 23.06 -22.07 -17.93
CA LEU A 34 23.86 -21.91 -19.18
C LEU A 34 23.14 -21.05 -20.23
N TYR A 35 21.81 -21.08 -20.23
CA TYR A 35 20.94 -20.21 -21.01
C TYR A 35 20.01 -19.45 -20.08
N PHE A 36 19.64 -18.23 -20.49
CA PHE A 36 18.69 -17.42 -19.73
C PHE A 36 17.33 -18.11 -19.64
N SER A 37 16.87 -18.39 -18.42
CA SER A 37 15.59 -19.03 -18.19
C SER A 37 14.46 -18.00 -18.08
N TRP A 38 13.76 -17.78 -19.19
CA TRP A 38 12.58 -16.89 -19.22
C TRP A 38 11.49 -17.33 -18.25
N SER A 39 11.26 -18.64 -18.09
CA SER A 39 10.27 -19.15 -17.16
C SER A 39 10.61 -18.80 -15.71
N ALA A 40 11.88 -18.97 -15.30
CA ALA A 40 12.34 -18.57 -13.99
C ALA A 40 12.17 -17.05 -13.79
N PHE A 41 12.61 -16.23 -14.76
CA PHE A 41 12.46 -14.78 -14.69
C PHE A 41 11.01 -14.37 -14.45
N PHE A 42 10.08 -14.87 -15.26
CA PHE A 42 8.67 -14.50 -15.15
C PHE A 42 8.04 -14.98 -13.84
N ILE A 43 8.38 -16.16 -13.33
CA ILE A 43 7.85 -16.63 -12.04
C ILE A 43 8.20 -15.64 -10.92
N TYR A 44 9.47 -15.21 -10.81
CA TYR A 44 9.91 -14.30 -9.75
C TYR A 44 9.47 -12.84 -9.99
N ALA A 45 9.53 -12.36 -11.24
CA ALA A 45 9.09 -11.00 -11.57
C ALA A 45 7.58 -10.82 -11.39
N VAL A 46 6.76 -11.78 -11.85
CA VAL A 46 5.30 -11.69 -11.74
C VAL A 46 4.85 -11.88 -10.30
N SER A 47 5.44 -12.82 -9.55
CA SER A 47 5.11 -12.99 -8.12
C SER A 47 5.46 -11.73 -7.32
N GLY A 48 6.64 -11.15 -7.52
CA GLY A 48 7.01 -9.88 -6.90
C GLY A 48 6.09 -8.72 -7.29
N LEU A 49 5.66 -8.68 -8.55
CA LEU A 49 4.70 -7.67 -9.02
C LEU A 49 3.33 -7.82 -8.35
N ILE A 50 2.77 -9.03 -8.33
CA ILE A 50 1.45 -9.30 -7.72
C ILE A 50 1.50 -8.99 -6.22
N SER A 51 2.51 -9.50 -5.50
CA SER A 51 2.67 -9.23 -4.08
C SER A 51 2.86 -7.74 -3.81
N GLY A 52 3.72 -7.05 -4.57
CA GLY A 52 3.96 -5.62 -4.39
C GLY A 52 2.71 -4.76 -4.61
N ILE A 53 1.92 -5.07 -5.63
CA ILE A 53 0.62 -4.41 -5.87
C ILE A 53 -0.35 -4.65 -4.70
N MET A 54 -0.40 -5.87 -4.16
CA MET A 54 -1.23 -6.20 -3.01
C MET A 54 -0.86 -5.36 -1.78
N PHE A 55 0.43 -5.23 -1.46
CA PHE A 55 0.92 -4.39 -0.36
C PHE A 55 0.60 -2.90 -0.56
N ILE A 56 0.78 -2.39 -1.79
CA ILE A 56 0.40 -1.02 -2.15
C ILE A 56 -1.11 -0.82 -1.93
N GLY A 57 -1.94 -1.75 -2.41
CA GLY A 57 -3.39 -1.70 -2.25
C GLY A 57 -3.84 -1.69 -0.80
N PHE A 58 -3.23 -2.52 0.06
CA PHE A 58 -3.51 -2.48 1.50
C PHE A 58 -3.11 -1.15 2.15
N GLY A 59 -1.97 -0.57 1.74
CA GLY A 59 -1.58 0.77 2.17
C GLY A 59 -2.64 1.81 1.80
N GLU A 60 -3.17 1.76 0.58
CA GLU A 60 -4.23 2.68 0.15
C GLU A 60 -5.55 2.49 0.91
N ILE A 61 -5.97 1.25 1.16
CA ILE A 61 -7.18 0.94 1.94
C ILE A 61 -7.07 1.53 3.36
N ILE A 62 -5.93 1.35 4.02
CA ILE A 62 -5.72 1.88 5.39
C ILE A 62 -5.76 3.41 5.38
N ARG A 63 -5.15 4.05 4.38
CA ARG A 63 -5.21 5.50 4.22
C ARG A 63 -6.65 6.00 4.03
N LEU A 64 -7.43 5.29 3.22
CA LEU A 64 -8.85 5.62 3.00
C LEU A 64 -9.65 5.48 4.31
N LEU A 65 -9.41 4.40 5.06
CA LEU A 65 -10.09 4.16 6.33
C LEU A 65 -9.82 5.28 7.35
N GLU A 66 -8.57 5.71 7.49
CA GLU A 66 -8.21 6.82 8.38
C GLU A 66 -8.88 8.14 7.95
N ASN A 67 -8.91 8.43 6.65
CA ASN A 67 -9.56 9.63 6.14
C ASN A 67 -11.07 9.64 6.44
N THR A 68 -11.73 8.51 6.27
CA THR A 68 -13.15 8.35 6.60
C THR A 68 -13.38 8.51 8.10
N GLY A 69 -12.58 7.84 8.95
CA GLY A 69 -12.69 7.96 10.40
C GLY A 69 -12.51 9.40 10.89
N ASN A 70 -11.48 10.10 10.39
CA ASN A 70 -11.23 11.51 10.72
C ASN A 70 -12.37 12.42 10.26
N THR A 71 -13.03 12.09 9.15
CA THR A 71 -14.19 12.85 8.65
C THR A 71 -15.37 12.65 9.59
N ILE A 72 -15.66 11.42 10.00
CA ILE A 72 -16.76 11.11 10.94
C ILE A 72 -16.56 11.85 12.26
N VAL A 73 -15.36 11.81 12.85
CA VAL A 73 -15.04 12.52 14.10
C VAL A 73 -15.24 14.04 13.95
N LYS A 74 -14.85 14.62 12.81
CA LYS A 74 -15.07 16.05 12.56
C LYS A 74 -16.55 16.39 12.44
N LEU A 75 -17.36 15.54 11.80
CA LEU A 75 -18.81 15.78 11.71
C LEU A 75 -19.47 15.70 13.09
N ASP A 76 -19.13 14.69 13.88
CA ASP A 76 -19.67 14.51 15.24
C ASP A 76 -19.43 15.75 16.11
N SER A 77 -18.18 16.27 16.11
CA SER A 77 -17.84 17.50 16.83
C SER A 77 -18.58 18.77 16.34
N LYS A 78 -19.05 18.78 15.08
CA LYS A 78 -19.85 19.90 14.53
C LYS A 78 -21.30 19.78 14.95
N VAL A 79 -21.86 18.57 14.94
CA VAL A 79 -23.23 18.31 15.41
C VAL A 79 -23.35 18.68 16.89
N GLU A 80 -22.41 18.25 17.72
CA GLU A 80 -22.40 18.58 19.16
C GLU A 80 -22.37 20.10 19.41
N LYS A 81 -21.63 20.86 18.61
CA LYS A 81 -21.61 22.33 18.70
C LYS A 81 -22.97 22.94 18.36
N ILE A 82 -23.61 22.46 17.30
CA ILE A 82 -24.94 22.93 16.88
C ILE A 82 -25.99 22.61 17.95
N GLU A 83 -25.97 21.40 18.52
CA GLU A 83 -26.90 21.03 19.58
C GLU A 83 -26.79 21.93 20.81
N ARG A 84 -25.56 22.29 21.21
CA ARG A 84 -25.31 23.23 22.30
C ARG A 84 -25.75 24.67 21.99
N GLU A 85 -25.71 25.07 20.72
CA GLU A 85 -26.21 26.39 20.28
C GLU A 85 -27.74 26.44 20.26
N ILE A 86 -28.42 25.33 19.93
CA ILE A 86 -29.88 25.26 19.92
C ILE A 86 -30.47 25.19 21.33
N HIS A 87 -29.79 24.54 22.28
CA HIS A 87 -30.26 24.37 23.67
C HIS A 87 -29.82 25.51 24.61
N LYS A 88 -29.24 26.58 24.06
CA LYS A 88 -28.90 27.82 24.78
C LYS A 88 -29.98 28.86 24.62
#